data_AF-A0A962HSC8-F1
#
_entry.id   AF-A0A962HSC8-F1
#
_cell.length_a   1.000
_cell.length_b   1.000
_cell.length_c   1.000
_cell.angle_alpha   90.00
_cell.angle_beta   90.00
_cell.angle_gamma   90.00
#
_symmetry.space_group_name_H-M   'P 1'
#
loop_
_entity.id
_entity.type
_entity.pdbx_description
1 polymer ?
#
loop_
_entity_poly.entity_id
_entity_poly.type
_entity_poly.pdbx_seq_one_letter_code
_entity_poly.pdbx_strand_id
1 'polypeptide(L)' 'MAVDVAQLLAFAVKNNASDLHLSAGVPPMIRVDGDMKRINMPSMTHKEVHGMVYDIMNDKQR' A
#
# COMPACT_ATOMS: atom_id res chain seq x y z
N MET A 1 4.90 0.06 15.48
CA MET A 1 4.57 -1.18 14.76
C MET A 1 4.78 -0.89 13.29
N ALA A 2 5.61 -1.69 12.61
CA ALA A 2 5.76 -1.55 11.16
C ALA A 2 4.45 -1.96 10.48
N VAL A 3 4.02 -1.20 9.48
CA VAL A 3 2.82 -1.49 8.70
C VAL A 3 3.19 -2.51 7.64
N ASP A 4 2.39 -3.58 7.55
CA ASP A 4 2.56 -4.66 6.58
C ASP A 4 1.64 -4.45 5.37
N VAL A 5 2.12 -4.78 4.16
CA VAL A 5 1.34 -4.72 2.93
C VAL A 5 0.09 -5.59 2.98
N ALA A 6 0.13 -6.73 3.69
CA ALA A 6 -1.06 -7.57 3.87
C ALA A 6 -2.17 -6.83 4.63
N GLN A 7 -1.81 -6.00 5.62
CA GLN A 7 -2.78 -5.18 6.36
C GLN A 7 -3.39 -4.08 5.47
N LEU A 8 -2.59 -3.46 4.61
CA LEU A 8 -3.07 -2.46 3.65
C LEU A 8 -4.00 -3.08 2.60
N LEU A 9 -3.68 -4.28 2.11
CA LEU A 9 -4.54 -5.04 1.21
C LEU A 9 -5.85 -5.45 1.89
N ALA A 10 -5.81 -5.95 3.12
CA ALA A 10 -7.00 -6.27 3.90
C ALA A 10 -7.88 -5.02 4.13
N PHE A 11 -7.27 -3.86 4.38
CA PHE A 11 -7.97 -2.59 4.47
C PHE A 11 -8.62 -2.21 3.14
N ALA A 12 -7.93 -2.36 2.01
CA ALA A 12 -8.48 -2.10 0.68
C ALA A 12 -9.72 -2.96 0.40
N VAL A 13 -9.64 -4.27 0.68
CA VAL A 13 -10.79 -5.19 0.52
C VAL A 13 -11.95 -4.78 1.43
N LYS A 14 -11.69 -4.47 2.70
CA LYS A 14 -12.73 -4.04 3.66
C LYS A 14 -13.46 -2.76 3.21
N ASN A 15 -12.79 -1.90 2.44
CA ASN A 15 -13.36 -0.65 1.93
C ASN A 15 -13.87 -0.77 0.49
N ASN A 16 -13.99 -1.99 -0.06
CA ASN A 16 -14.37 -2.23 -1.46
C ASN A 16 -13.53 -1.43 -2.46
N ALA A 17 -12.25 -1.25 -2.17
CA ALA A 17 -11.34 -0.54 -3.06
C ALA A 17 -10.97 -1.42 -4.26
N SER A 18 -10.92 -0.83 -5.46
CA SER A 18 -10.43 -1.50 -6.66
C SER A 18 -8.91 -1.62 -6.68
N ASP A 19 -8.22 -0.62 -6.15
CA ASP A 19 -6.76 -0.49 -6.22
C ASP A 19 -6.17 -0.06 -4.87
N LEU A 20 -5.00 -0.60 -4.56
CA LEU A 20 -4.09 -0.09 -3.53
C LEU A 20 -2.88 0.56 -4.21
N HIS A 21 -2.65 1.84 -3.93
CA HIS A 21 -1.55 2.62 -4.47
C HIS A 21 -0.50 2.90 -3.38
N LEU A 22 0.73 2.47 -3.65
CA LEU A 22 1.91 2.72 -2.82
C LEU A 22 2.91 3.57 -3.60
N SER A 23 3.33 4.69 -3.03
CA SER A 23 4.32 5.58 -3.64
C SER A 23 5.12 6.31 -2.57
N ALA A 24 6.42 6.49 -2.83
CA ALA A 24 7.32 7.16 -1.91
C ALA A 24 7.00 8.66 -1.81
N GLY A 25 7.12 9.21 -0.60
CA GLY A 25 6.86 10.63 -0.30
C GLY A 25 5.40 10.96 -0.02
N VAL A 26 4.48 10.02 -0.22
CA VAL A 26 3.04 10.20 0.02
C VAL A 26 2.46 9.09 0.91
N PRO A 27 1.32 9.32 1.58
CA PRO A 27 0.61 8.26 2.28
C PRO A 27 0.11 7.19 1.30
N PRO A 28 -0.12 5.94 1.76
CA PRO A 28 -0.86 4.96 0.99
C PRO A 28 -2.22 5.51 0.54
N MET A 29 -2.66 5.12 -0.65
CA MET A 29 -3.95 5.51 -1.18
C MET A 29 -4.73 4.30 -1.66
N ILE A 30 -6.04 4.39 -1.60
CA ILE A 30 -6.95 3.40 -2.18
C ILE A 30 -7.88 4.08 -3.18
N ARG A 31 -8.27 3.35 -4.24
CA ARG A 31 -9.31 3.79 -5.16
C ARG A 31 -10.64 3.16 -4.77
N VAL A 32 -11.64 3.97 -4.46
CA VAL A 32 -13.00 3.50 -4.13
C VAL A 32 -13.97 4.23 -5.03
N ASP A 33 -14.79 3.50 -5.79
CA ASP A 33 -15.76 4.06 -6.74
C ASP A 33 -15.17 5.06 -7.75
N GLY A 34 -13.91 4.83 -8.16
CA GLY A 34 -13.16 5.70 -9.08
C GLY A 34 -12.33 6.79 -8.40
N ASP A 35 -12.65 7.14 -7.16
CA ASP A 35 -12.00 8.22 -6.41
C ASP A 35 -10.78 7.75 -5.63
N MET A 36 -9.72 8.55 -5.68
CA MET A 36 -8.49 8.32 -4.90
C MET A 36 -8.61 8.89 -3.50
N LYS A 37 -8.49 8.02 -2.49
CA LYS A 37 -8.57 8.38 -1.06
C LYS A 37 -7.25 8.04 -0.36
N ARG A 38 -6.68 9.01 0.36
CA ARG A 38 -5.51 8.79 1.21
C ARG A 38 -5.92 8.04 2.46
N ILE A 39 -5.17 7.00 2.82
CA ILE A 39 -5.29 6.36 4.12
C ILE A 39 -4.68 7.30 5.15
N ASN A 40 -5.32 7.45 6.32
CA ASN A 40 -4.85 8.33 7.39
C ASN A 40 -3.60 7.76 8.07
N MET A 41 -2.47 7.90 7.39
CA MET A 41 -1.16 7.39 7.76
C MET A 41 -0.08 8.37 7.31
N PRO A 42 1.11 8.35 7.92
CA PRO A 42 2.24 9.15 7.46
C PRO A 42 2.64 8.81 6.02
N SER A 43 3.33 9.75 5.37
CA SER A 43 3.99 9.48 4.09
C SER A 43 5.02 8.37 4.22
N MET A 44 5.08 7.50 3.21
CA MET A 44 6.04 6.40 3.19
C MET A 44 7.35 6.82 2.56
N THR A 45 8.46 6.37 3.11
CA THR A 45 9.79 6.51 2.50
C THR A 45 9.97 5.51 1.35
N HIS A 46 10.93 5.79 0.46
CA HIS A 46 11.29 4.85 -0.60
C HIS A 46 11.67 3.47 -0.05
N LYS A 47 12.41 3.43 1.07
CA LYS A 47 12.84 2.17 1.72
C LYS A 47 11.66 1.36 2.24
N GLU A 48 10.65 2.00 2.82
CA GLU A 48 9.45 1.31 3.31
C GLU A 48 8.61 0.75 2.16
N VAL A 49 8.40 1.53 1.10
CA VAL A 49 7.66 1.08 -0.09
C VAL A 49 8.38 -0.09 -0.76
N HIS A 50 9.70 0.05 -0.96
CA HIS A 50 10.52 -1.01 -1.57
C HIS A 50 10.49 -2.29 -0.74
N GLY A 51 10.68 -2.20 0.58
CA GLY A 51 10.63 -3.36 1.48
C GLY A 51 9.31 -4.12 1.40
N MET A 52 8.18 -3.42 1.47
CA MET A 52 6.85 -4.04 1.36
C MET A 52 6.63 -4.77 0.03
N VAL A 53 7.11 -4.20 -1.08
CA VAL A 53 6.97 -4.82 -2.39
C VAL A 53 7.88 -6.04 -2.51
N TYR A 54 9.10 -5.99 -1.97
CA TYR A 54 10.02 -7.12 -1.97
C TYR A 54 9.53 -8.29 -1.11
N ASP A 55 8.84 -8.00 0.00
CA ASP A 55 8.33 -9.02 0.92
C ASP A 55 7.26 -9.91 0.29
N ILE A 56 6.54 -9.43 -0.74
CA ILE A 56 5.53 -10.22 -1.48
C ILE A 56 6.06 -10.86 -2.77
N MET A 57 7.28 -10.49 -3.19
CA MET A 57 7.91 -11.02 -4.38
C MET A 57 8.69 -12.30 -4.07
N ASN A 58 8.52 -13.31 -4.92
CA ASN A 58 9.41 -14.47 -4.93
C ASN A 58 10.77 -14.11 -5.55
N ASP A 59 11.77 -14.98 -5.40
CA ASP A 59 13.15 -14.72 -5.87
C ASP A 59 13.25 -14.39 -7.36
N LYS A 60 12.34 -14.88 -8.20
CA LYS A 60 12.32 -14.60 -9.63
C LYS A 60 11.74 -13.21 -9.95
N GLN A 61 10.90 -12.67 -9.06
CA GLN A 61 10.24 -11.38 -9.21
C GLN A 61 11.05 -10.21 -8.62
N ARG A 62 12.05 -10.51 -7.79
CA ARG A 62 12.92 -9.54 -7.10
C ARG A 62 13.96 -8.90 -7.99
#